data_AF-A0A5F0LVT9-F1
#
_entry.id   AF-A0A5F0LVT9-F1
#
_cell.length_a   1.000
_cell.length_b   1.000
_cell.length_c   1.000
_cell.angle_alpha   90.00
_cell.angle_beta   90.00
_cell.angle_gamma   90.00
#
_symmetry.space_group_name_H-M   'P 1'
#
loop_
_entity.id
_entity.type
_entity.pdbx_description
1 polymer ?
#
loop_
_entity_poly.entity_id
_entity_poly.type
_entity_poly.pdbx_seq_one_letter_code
_entity_poly.pdbx_strand_id
1 'polypeptide(L)'
;MPHSDFSAFAKKYKSKFRKISAATKGEHEADDVQAEAWLMAEKIKAKQGFEIDFLNPAHVDLLFSYLYQQLVNYDEKTIRMAVRLDAWDYGDNPEHDSHPLLNKLHSDLADDPLAMLELKEAENRELHVSPHHSRAAAYLKLLEHCDNNIAVLATYLLISTSWCYRCYNRARHTVERQMQLPETLRSDFMPRTWRKFQLIRTSLPQQRSFNFHLPWEQ
;
A
#
# COMPACT_ATOMS: atom_id res chain seq x y z
N MET A 1 45.57 17.48 -25.36
CA MET A 1 46.71 17.33 -24.43
C MET A 1 47.29 15.93 -24.51
N PRO A 2 48.62 15.73 -24.42
CA PRO A 2 49.21 14.40 -24.43
C PRO A 2 48.94 13.69 -23.09
N HIS A 3 48.30 12.51 -23.16
CA HIS A 3 47.97 11.67 -21.98
C HIS A 3 49.19 11.27 -21.13
N SER A 4 50.40 11.33 -21.70
CA SER A 4 51.67 11.04 -21.01
C SER A 4 51.90 11.96 -19.82
N ASP A 5 51.62 13.25 -19.98
CA ASP A 5 52.05 14.30 -19.03
C ASP A 5 51.17 14.26 -17.77
N PHE A 6 49.89 13.94 -17.95
CA PHE A 6 48.97 13.73 -16.85
C PHE A 6 49.27 12.47 -16.04
N SER A 7 49.70 11.39 -16.69
CA SER A 7 50.04 10.15 -15.98
C SER A 7 51.23 10.34 -15.03
N ALA A 8 52.23 11.14 -15.44
CA ALA A 8 53.37 11.50 -14.62
C ALA A 8 52.96 12.44 -13.48
N PHE A 9 52.11 13.43 -13.77
CA PHE A 9 51.51 14.32 -12.78
C PHE A 9 50.72 13.55 -11.70
N ALA A 10 49.85 12.63 -12.11
CA ALA A 10 49.03 11.83 -11.21
C ALA A 10 49.87 10.98 -10.25
N LYS A 11 50.94 10.34 -10.77
CA LYS A 11 51.89 9.60 -9.95
C LYS A 11 52.62 10.51 -8.96
N LYS A 12 53.07 11.69 -9.40
CA LYS A 12 53.82 12.64 -8.57
C LYS A 12 52.97 13.20 -7.41
N TYR A 13 51.69 13.50 -7.66
CA TYR A 13 50.81 14.14 -6.68
C TYR A 13 49.78 13.18 -6.04
N LYS A 14 50.03 11.86 -6.08
CA LYS A 14 49.17 10.83 -5.47
C LYS A 14 48.79 11.12 -4.02
N SER A 15 49.70 11.70 -3.23
CA SER A 15 49.44 12.08 -1.85
C SER A 15 48.42 13.21 -1.71
N LYS A 16 48.42 14.20 -2.62
CA LYS A 16 47.43 15.28 -2.64
C LYS A 16 46.04 14.75 -3.01
N PHE A 17 45.94 13.84 -3.99
CA PHE A 17 44.67 13.19 -4.34
C PHE A 17 44.07 12.41 -3.17
N ARG A 18 44.89 11.61 -2.47
CA ARG A 18 44.46 10.90 -1.26
C ARG A 18 43.99 11.83 -0.14
N LYS A 19 44.64 13.00 0.04
CA LYS A 19 44.19 13.99 1.03
C LYS A 19 42.80 14.54 0.69
N ILE A 20 42.51 14.77 -0.58
CA ILE A 20 41.20 15.27 -1.00
C ILE A 20 40.14 14.18 -0.86
N SER A 21 40.42 12.94 -1.30
CA SER A 21 39.53 11.79 -1.10
C SER A 21 39.23 11.54 0.39
N ALA A 22 40.21 11.68 1.28
CA ALA A 22 39.96 11.60 2.72
C ALA A 22 39.05 12.74 3.23
N ALA A 23 39.18 13.95 2.66
CA ALA A 23 38.36 15.09 3.03
C ALA A 23 36.89 14.97 2.57
N THR A 24 36.62 14.19 1.52
CA THR A 24 35.25 13.88 1.05
C THR A 24 34.55 12.79 1.87
N LYS A 25 35.17 12.32 2.98
CA LYS A 25 34.58 11.33 3.92
C LYS A 25 34.05 10.05 3.26
N GLY A 26 34.69 9.60 2.18
CA GLY A 26 34.35 8.34 1.51
C GLY A 26 33.32 8.46 0.37
N GLU A 27 33.00 9.69 -0.07
CA GLU A 27 32.18 9.91 -1.28
C GLU A 27 32.96 9.62 -2.57
N HIS A 28 34.26 9.92 -2.58
CA HIS A 28 35.12 9.77 -3.74
C HIS A 28 36.38 8.99 -3.37
N GLU A 29 36.71 7.98 -4.16
CA GLU A 29 37.99 7.30 -4.06
C GLU A 29 39.11 8.14 -4.68
N ALA A 30 40.37 7.84 -4.35
CA ALA A 30 41.50 8.61 -4.86
C ALA A 30 41.59 8.60 -6.40
N ASP A 31 41.12 7.53 -7.03
CA ASP A 31 41.12 7.38 -8.48
C ASP A 31 39.99 8.22 -9.12
N ASP A 32 38.83 8.34 -8.47
CA ASP A 32 37.75 9.23 -8.89
C ASP A 32 38.18 10.71 -8.85
N VAL A 33 38.85 11.10 -7.77
CA VAL A 33 39.41 12.45 -7.61
C VAL A 33 40.44 12.75 -8.72
N GLN A 34 41.19 11.76 -9.17
CA GLN A 34 42.11 11.90 -10.30
C GLN A 34 41.36 12.11 -11.62
N ALA A 35 40.29 11.35 -11.87
CA ALA A 35 39.47 11.55 -13.07
C ALA A 35 38.82 12.95 -13.09
N GLU A 36 38.31 13.41 -11.94
CA GLU A 36 37.78 14.76 -11.79
C GLU A 36 38.83 15.85 -12.01
N ALA A 37 40.10 15.60 -11.65
CA ALA A 37 41.18 16.54 -11.92
C ALA A 37 41.43 16.77 -13.41
N TRP A 38 41.28 15.72 -14.21
CA TRP A 38 41.36 15.82 -15.66
C TRP A 38 40.21 16.66 -16.22
N LEU A 39 38.98 16.39 -15.78
CA LEU A 39 37.79 17.15 -16.20
C LEU A 39 37.86 18.61 -15.72
N MET A 40 38.38 18.86 -14.53
CA MET A 40 38.55 20.20 -13.97
C MET A 40 39.54 21.03 -14.80
N ALA A 41 40.62 20.42 -15.31
CA ALA A 41 41.56 21.13 -16.16
C ALA A 41 40.89 21.66 -17.45
N GLU A 42 40.02 20.86 -18.06
CA GLU A 42 39.21 21.29 -19.21
C GLU A 42 38.17 22.37 -18.81
N LYS A 43 37.53 22.23 -17.65
CA LYS A 43 36.60 23.26 -17.12
C LYS A 43 37.30 24.61 -16.88
N ILE A 44 38.52 24.61 -16.35
CA ILE A 44 39.32 25.82 -16.12
C ILE A 44 39.70 26.45 -17.46
N LYS A 45 40.12 25.63 -18.44
CA LYS A 45 40.39 26.09 -19.81
C LYS A 45 39.18 26.78 -20.45
N ALA A 46 38.00 26.18 -20.33
CA ALA A 46 36.76 26.77 -20.83
C ALA A 46 36.37 28.08 -20.13
N LYS A 47 36.59 28.20 -18.80
CA LYS A 47 36.19 29.39 -18.03
C LYS A 47 37.19 30.54 -18.06
N GLN A 48 38.48 30.24 -17.97
CA GLN A 48 39.54 31.23 -17.81
C GLN A 48 40.37 31.44 -19.09
N GLY A 49 40.14 30.61 -20.12
CA GLY A 49 40.73 30.78 -21.44
C GLY A 49 42.20 30.39 -21.57
N PHE A 50 42.81 29.82 -20.51
CA PHE A 50 44.18 29.31 -20.55
C PHE A 50 44.25 27.83 -20.19
N GLU A 51 45.27 27.16 -20.71
CA GLU A 51 45.46 25.73 -20.56
C GLU A 51 46.37 25.42 -19.36
N ILE A 52 45.99 24.43 -18.55
CA ILE A 52 46.75 24.06 -17.34
C ILE A 52 48.01 23.31 -17.73
N ASP A 53 49.15 23.93 -17.47
CA ASP A 53 50.45 23.26 -17.47
C ASP A 53 50.68 22.48 -16.17
N PHE A 54 50.68 21.14 -16.25
CA PHE A 54 50.90 20.24 -15.12
C PHE A 54 52.34 20.19 -14.61
N LEU A 55 53.30 20.77 -15.35
CA LEU A 55 54.69 20.90 -14.93
C LEU A 55 54.91 22.18 -14.10
N ASN A 56 54.05 23.18 -14.28
CA ASN A 56 54.10 24.44 -13.55
C ASN A 56 53.43 24.29 -12.16
N PRO A 57 54.18 24.46 -11.04
CA PRO A 57 53.63 24.29 -9.70
C PRO A 57 52.49 25.27 -9.38
N ALA A 58 52.50 26.50 -9.92
CA ALA A 58 51.45 27.49 -9.66
C ALA A 58 50.11 27.06 -10.27
N HIS A 59 50.13 26.50 -11.47
CA HIS A 59 48.95 25.96 -12.14
C HIS A 59 48.42 24.70 -11.45
N VAL A 60 49.33 23.86 -10.96
CA VAL A 60 48.98 22.67 -10.17
C VAL A 60 48.29 23.06 -8.86
N ASP A 61 48.80 24.05 -8.14
CA ASP A 61 48.19 24.50 -6.89
C ASP A 61 46.83 25.15 -7.14
N LEU A 62 46.67 25.91 -8.23
CA LEU A 62 45.38 26.42 -8.68
C LEU A 62 44.39 25.28 -8.94
N LEU A 63 44.78 24.26 -9.72
CA LEU A 63 43.94 23.11 -10.01
C LEU A 63 43.47 22.41 -8.71
N PHE A 64 44.39 22.14 -7.78
CA PHE A 64 44.04 21.50 -6.52
C PHE A 64 43.13 22.36 -5.64
N SER A 65 43.28 23.70 -5.66
CA SER A 65 42.40 24.60 -4.92
C SER A 65 40.96 24.56 -5.46
N TYR A 66 40.79 24.56 -6.79
CA TYR A 66 39.49 24.43 -7.44
C TYR A 66 38.86 23.07 -7.17
N LEU A 67 39.68 22.02 -7.22
CA LEU A 67 39.22 20.65 -7.02
C LEU A 67 38.78 20.41 -5.57
N TYR A 68 39.54 20.92 -4.60
CA TYR A 68 39.12 20.92 -3.20
C TYR A 68 37.82 21.70 -3.01
N GLN A 69 37.72 22.89 -3.62
CA GLN A 69 36.52 23.70 -3.49
C GLN A 69 35.29 23.01 -4.11
N GLN A 70 35.43 22.38 -5.29
CA GLN A 70 34.32 21.66 -5.92
C GLN A 70 33.93 20.43 -5.11
N LEU A 71 34.84 19.49 -4.89
CA LEU A 71 34.52 18.19 -4.30
C LEU A 71 34.24 18.26 -2.80
N VAL A 72 34.93 19.14 -2.07
CA VAL A 72 34.79 19.23 -0.60
C VAL A 72 33.82 20.32 -0.18
N ASN A 73 33.85 21.50 -0.79
CA ASN A 73 33.05 22.63 -0.28
C ASN A 73 31.69 22.80 -0.95
N TYR A 74 31.57 22.46 -2.23
CA TYR A 74 30.35 22.66 -3.01
C TYR A 74 29.59 21.38 -3.32
N ASP A 75 30.27 20.25 -3.50
CA ASP A 75 29.58 18.99 -3.72
C ASP A 75 28.79 18.55 -2.48
N GLU A 76 27.62 18.00 -2.80
CA GLU A 76 26.46 17.70 -1.99
C GLU A 76 26.71 17.47 -0.49
N LYS A 77 26.90 18.57 0.25
CA LYS A 77 26.94 18.56 1.74
C LYS A 77 25.75 17.82 2.35
N THR A 78 24.60 17.89 1.69
CA THR A 78 23.38 17.20 2.10
C THR A 78 23.56 15.68 2.08
N ILE A 79 24.21 15.14 1.05
CA ILE A 79 24.54 13.70 0.97
C ILE A 79 25.64 13.36 1.98
N ARG A 80 26.63 14.25 2.18
CA ARG A 80 27.69 14.04 3.18
C ARG A 80 27.19 13.87 4.62
N MET A 81 26.09 14.56 4.92
CA MET A 81 25.45 14.51 6.24
C MET A 81 24.32 13.48 6.28
N ALA A 82 23.98 12.86 5.14
CA ALA A 82 22.98 11.81 5.09
C ALA A 82 23.55 10.52 5.68
N VAL A 83 22.70 9.79 6.41
CA VAL A 83 23.04 8.49 6.97
C VAL A 83 22.80 7.42 5.91
N ARG A 84 23.82 6.62 5.60
CA ARG A 84 23.70 5.47 4.69
C ARG A 84 22.97 4.34 5.42
N LEU A 85 21.74 4.06 5.01
CA LEU A 85 20.95 2.98 5.60
C LEU A 85 21.50 1.58 5.26
N ASP A 86 22.09 1.44 4.07
CA ASP A 86 22.58 0.15 3.55
C ASP A 86 23.97 -0.26 4.09
N ALA A 87 24.69 0.68 4.73
CA ALA A 87 26.05 0.46 5.21
C ALA A 87 26.11 0.10 6.70
N TRP A 88 24.96 -0.18 7.32
CA TRP A 88 24.93 -0.60 8.72
C TRP A 88 25.55 -1.98 8.86
N ASP A 89 26.52 -2.08 9.76
CA ASP A 89 27.16 -3.34 10.09
C ASP A 89 26.16 -4.19 10.88
N TYR A 90 25.48 -5.08 10.17
CA TYR A 90 24.69 -6.15 10.76
C TYR A 90 25.68 -7.10 11.45
N GLY A 91 26.06 -6.78 12.68
CA GLY A 91 26.79 -7.71 13.53
C GLY A 91 26.00 -9.03 13.68
N ASP A 92 26.66 -10.10 14.13
CA ASP A 92 26.09 -11.46 14.29
C ASP A 92 24.89 -11.58 15.25
N ASN A 93 24.30 -10.47 15.71
CA ASN A 93 23.17 -10.47 16.62
C ASN A 93 21.84 -10.29 15.85
N PRO A 94 21.00 -11.34 15.72
CA PRO A 94 19.76 -11.33 14.94
C PRO A 94 18.67 -10.38 15.48
N GLU A 95 18.83 -9.83 16.69
CA GLU A 95 17.94 -8.76 17.21
C GLU A 95 18.20 -7.38 16.56
N HIS A 96 19.30 -7.22 15.80
CA HIS A 96 19.70 -5.95 15.17
C HIS A 96 19.51 -5.95 13.64
N ASP A 97 18.63 -6.80 13.11
CA ASP A 97 18.33 -6.94 11.67
C ASP A 97 17.75 -5.67 11.00
N SER A 98 17.54 -4.58 11.74
CA SER A 98 17.07 -3.30 11.18
C SER A 98 17.90 -2.12 11.67
N HIS A 99 18.27 -1.24 10.74
CA HIS A 99 18.94 0.02 11.04
C HIS A 99 18.09 0.81 12.06
N PRO A 100 18.63 1.31 13.18
CA PRO A 100 17.84 1.94 14.25
C PRO A 100 17.05 3.18 13.82
N LEU A 101 17.45 3.83 12.73
CA LEU A 101 16.68 4.89 12.07
C LEU A 101 15.42 4.39 11.36
N LEU A 102 15.37 3.17 10.83
CA LEU A 102 14.15 2.63 10.21
C LEU A 102 13.00 2.57 11.22
N ASN A 103 13.32 2.25 12.48
CA ASN A 103 12.35 2.28 13.58
C ASN A 103 11.85 3.70 13.93
N LYS A 104 12.50 4.75 13.43
CA LYS A 104 12.03 6.14 13.57
C LYS A 104 11.36 6.68 12.31
N LEU A 105 11.53 5.97 11.19
CA LEU A 105 11.00 6.32 9.88
C LEU A 105 9.71 5.57 9.56
N HIS A 106 9.27 4.63 10.41
CA HIS A 106 7.94 4.04 10.27
C HIS A 106 6.88 5.13 10.51
N SER A 107 5.82 5.14 9.69
CA SER A 107 4.67 5.99 9.95
C SER A 107 3.98 5.53 11.24
N ASP A 108 3.23 6.43 11.89
CA ASP A 108 2.32 5.99 12.95
C ASP A 108 1.30 5.00 12.37
N LEU A 109 0.84 4.06 13.19
CA LEU A 109 -0.16 3.05 12.79
C LEU A 109 -1.44 3.67 12.22
N ALA A 110 -1.74 4.93 12.56
CA ALA A 110 -2.88 5.67 12.03
C ALA A 110 -2.75 5.99 10.52
N ASP A 111 -1.52 6.07 10.01
CA ASP A 111 -1.21 6.37 8.60
C ASP A 111 -0.83 5.11 7.82
N ASP A 112 -0.90 3.92 8.44
CA ASP A 112 -0.67 2.66 7.74
C ASP A 112 -1.82 2.39 6.76
N PRO A 113 -1.56 2.36 5.44
CA PRO A 113 -2.59 2.08 4.45
C PRO A 113 -3.27 0.73 4.68
N LEU A 114 -2.55 -0.26 5.23
CA LEU A 114 -3.13 -1.57 5.51
C LEU A 114 -4.15 -1.48 6.66
N ALA A 115 -3.79 -0.87 7.78
CA ALA A 115 -4.69 -0.65 8.91
C ALA A 115 -5.95 0.14 8.50
N MET A 116 -5.79 1.15 7.64
CA MET A 116 -6.92 1.92 7.08
C MET A 116 -7.85 1.09 6.19
N LEU A 117 -7.31 0.14 5.43
CA LEU A 117 -8.10 -0.79 4.62
C LEU A 117 -8.84 -1.80 5.50
N GLU A 118 -8.19 -2.34 6.52
CA GLU A 118 -8.81 -3.28 7.47
C GLU A 118 -9.98 -2.63 8.23
N LEU A 119 -9.84 -1.38 8.66
CA LEU A 119 -10.93 -0.62 9.29
C LEU A 119 -12.11 -0.42 8.33
N LYS A 120 -11.84 -0.03 7.07
CA LYS A 120 -12.89 0.12 6.05
C LYS A 120 -13.59 -1.20 5.72
N GLU A 121 -12.86 -2.31 5.69
CA GLU A 121 -13.45 -3.64 5.51
C GLU A 121 -14.31 -4.06 6.72
N ALA A 122 -13.87 -3.72 7.94
CA ALA A 122 -14.65 -3.99 9.14
C ALA A 122 -15.96 -3.19 9.15
N GLU A 123 -15.93 -1.90 8.80
CA GLU A 123 -17.13 -1.06 8.65
C GLU A 123 -18.08 -1.60 7.56
N ASN A 124 -17.55 -2.04 6.41
CA ASN A 124 -18.38 -2.62 5.34
C ASN A 124 -18.98 -4.00 5.67
N ARG A 125 -18.41 -4.74 6.63
CA ARG A 125 -19.00 -6.02 7.10
C ARG A 125 -20.25 -5.81 7.95
N GLU A 126 -20.47 -4.61 8.48
CA GLU A 126 -21.78 -4.21 9.01
C GLU A 126 -22.78 -3.93 7.88
N LEU A 127 -22.87 -4.86 6.91
CA LEU A 127 -23.99 -4.95 5.99
C LEU A 127 -25.26 -4.87 6.83
N HIS A 128 -25.98 -3.76 6.70
CA HIS A 128 -27.29 -3.56 7.32
C HIS A 128 -28.24 -4.64 6.81
N VAL A 129 -28.23 -5.81 7.46
CA VAL A 129 -29.17 -6.87 7.14
C VAL A 129 -30.53 -6.38 7.60
N SER A 130 -31.31 -5.85 6.65
CA SER A 130 -32.69 -5.45 6.93
C SER A 130 -33.43 -6.64 7.56
N PRO A 131 -34.17 -6.43 8.66
CA PRO A 131 -34.93 -7.49 9.32
C PRO A 131 -35.94 -8.15 8.37
N HIS A 132 -36.30 -7.49 7.27
CA HIS A 132 -37.24 -7.99 6.27
C HIS A 132 -36.63 -8.96 5.25
N HIS A 133 -35.29 -9.09 5.16
CA HIS A 133 -34.66 -9.95 4.16
C HIS A 133 -34.86 -11.43 4.43
N SER A 134 -34.86 -11.85 5.70
CA SER A 134 -35.05 -13.24 6.06
C SER A 134 -35.49 -13.39 7.50
N ARG A 135 -36.04 -14.57 7.82
CA ARG A 135 -36.36 -14.91 9.21
C ARG A 135 -35.13 -14.86 10.11
N ALA A 136 -33.95 -15.24 9.62
CA ALA A 136 -32.72 -15.19 10.40
C ALA A 136 -32.29 -13.75 10.69
N ALA A 137 -32.38 -12.86 9.70
CA ALA A 137 -32.15 -11.43 9.87
C ALA A 137 -33.08 -10.80 10.92
N ALA A 138 -34.37 -11.14 10.88
CA ALA A 138 -35.33 -10.70 11.89
C ALA A 138 -34.94 -11.16 13.30
N TYR A 139 -34.51 -12.42 13.47
CA TYR A 139 -34.04 -12.91 14.77
C TYR A 139 -32.78 -12.20 15.26
N LEU A 140 -31.82 -11.86 14.39
CA LEU A 140 -30.64 -11.10 14.78
C LEU A 140 -31.01 -9.72 15.33
N LYS A 141 -31.87 -8.98 14.62
CA LYS A 141 -32.34 -7.65 15.06
C LYS A 141 -33.17 -7.70 16.33
N LEU A 142 -34.02 -8.71 16.48
CA LEU A 142 -34.82 -8.90 17.69
C LEU A 142 -33.97 -9.32 18.89
N LEU A 143 -32.92 -10.13 18.69
CA LEU A 143 -31.99 -10.50 19.74
C LEU A 143 -31.12 -9.32 20.18
N GLU A 144 -30.65 -8.50 19.24
CA GLU A 144 -29.94 -7.25 19.53
C GLU A 144 -30.77 -6.32 20.43
N HIS A 145 -32.08 -6.20 20.17
CA HIS A 145 -33.00 -5.42 21.01
C HIS A 145 -33.26 -6.03 22.40
N CYS A 146 -33.02 -7.33 22.57
CA CYS A 146 -33.26 -8.07 23.82
C CYS A 146 -31.96 -8.46 24.53
N ASP A 147 -30.86 -7.73 24.31
CA ASP A 147 -29.53 -8.00 24.88
C ASP A 147 -29.05 -9.45 24.67
N ASN A 148 -29.36 -10.02 23.50
CA ASN A 148 -29.09 -11.41 23.13
C ASN A 148 -29.71 -12.47 24.04
N ASN A 149 -30.75 -12.13 24.80
CA ASN A 149 -31.44 -13.05 25.70
C ASN A 149 -32.70 -13.67 25.06
N ILE A 150 -32.65 -14.98 24.75
CA ILE A 150 -33.76 -15.71 24.14
C ILE A 150 -34.98 -15.81 25.06
N ALA A 151 -34.81 -15.84 26.39
CA ALA A 151 -35.94 -15.88 27.32
C ALA A 151 -36.74 -14.58 27.26
N VAL A 152 -36.04 -13.44 27.27
CA VAL A 152 -36.65 -12.11 27.13
C VAL A 152 -37.34 -11.96 25.78
N LEU A 153 -36.69 -12.42 24.70
CA LEU A 153 -37.27 -12.42 23.37
C LEU A 153 -38.55 -13.28 23.29
N ALA A 154 -38.57 -14.45 23.92
CA ALA A 154 -39.75 -15.31 23.95
C ALA A 154 -40.92 -14.63 24.68
N THR A 155 -40.65 -13.95 25.80
CA THR A 155 -41.64 -13.13 26.51
C THR A 155 -42.13 -11.97 25.64
N TYR A 156 -41.24 -11.27 24.94
CA TYR A 156 -41.58 -10.17 24.03
C TYR A 156 -42.48 -10.63 22.87
N LEU A 157 -42.21 -11.82 22.31
CA LEU A 157 -43.00 -12.43 21.25
C LEU A 157 -44.26 -13.15 21.77
N LEU A 158 -44.49 -13.17 23.09
CA LEU A 158 -45.61 -13.85 23.74
C LEU A 158 -45.70 -15.35 23.41
N ILE A 159 -44.55 -16.02 23.34
CA ILE A 159 -44.42 -17.46 23.05
C ILE A 159 -43.63 -18.16 24.16
N SER A 160 -43.73 -19.49 24.22
CA SER A 160 -42.89 -20.26 25.14
C SER A 160 -41.42 -20.19 24.72
N THR A 161 -40.51 -20.19 25.70
CA THR A 161 -39.06 -20.16 25.46
C THR A 161 -38.61 -21.36 24.62
N SER A 162 -39.16 -22.54 24.87
CA SER A 162 -38.86 -23.76 24.10
C SER A 162 -39.28 -23.63 22.63
N TRP A 163 -40.42 -22.99 22.36
CA TRP A 163 -40.88 -22.69 21.00
C TRP A 163 -39.96 -21.68 20.31
N CYS A 164 -39.57 -20.62 21.02
CA CYS A 164 -38.63 -19.60 20.53
C CYS A 164 -37.30 -20.23 20.10
N TYR A 165 -36.70 -21.08 20.93
CA TYR A 165 -35.50 -21.85 20.58
C TYR A 165 -35.70 -22.71 19.33
N ARG A 166 -36.85 -23.38 19.21
CA ARG A 166 -37.15 -24.22 18.04
C ARG A 166 -37.24 -23.39 16.76
N CYS A 167 -37.87 -22.23 16.82
CA CYS A 167 -37.99 -21.32 15.69
C CYS A 167 -36.65 -20.69 15.30
N TYR A 168 -35.85 -20.26 16.29
CA TYR A 168 -34.49 -19.77 16.09
C TYR A 168 -33.60 -20.83 15.44
N ASN A 169 -33.56 -22.05 15.99
CA ASN A 169 -32.77 -23.14 15.44
C ASN A 169 -33.20 -23.50 14.02
N ARG A 170 -34.50 -23.44 13.71
CA ARG A 170 -34.99 -23.63 12.33
C ARG A 170 -34.53 -22.50 11.41
N ALA A 171 -34.53 -21.25 11.86
CA ALA A 171 -33.99 -20.12 11.09
C ALA A 171 -32.50 -20.29 10.81
N ARG A 172 -31.72 -20.62 11.85
CA ARG A 172 -30.29 -20.92 11.75
C ARG A 172 -30.00 -22.06 10.77
N HIS A 173 -30.69 -23.19 10.93
CA HIS A 173 -30.54 -24.35 10.04
C HIS A 173 -30.89 -24.03 8.58
N THR A 174 -31.84 -23.12 8.35
CA THR A 174 -32.16 -22.64 6.99
C THR A 174 -30.97 -21.90 6.38
N VAL A 175 -30.34 -20.99 7.14
CA VAL A 175 -29.17 -20.23 6.66
C VAL A 175 -27.97 -21.15 6.43
N GLU A 176 -27.71 -22.09 7.34
CA GLU A 176 -26.59 -23.03 7.22
C GLU A 176 -26.72 -23.94 5.98
N ARG A 177 -27.94 -24.20 5.50
CA ARG A 177 -28.20 -25.08 4.34
C ARG A 177 -28.52 -24.35 3.05
N GLN A 178 -28.99 -23.12 3.13
CA GLN A 178 -29.34 -22.34 1.95
C GLN A 178 -28.05 -21.87 1.26
N MET A 179 -27.82 -22.38 0.06
CA MET A 179 -26.78 -21.84 -0.83
C MET A 179 -27.06 -20.36 -1.06
N GLN A 180 -26.03 -19.52 -0.96
CA GLN A 180 -26.14 -18.11 -1.30
C GLN A 180 -26.60 -18.00 -2.75
N LEU A 181 -27.68 -17.25 -2.98
CA LEU A 181 -28.08 -16.89 -4.34
C LEU A 181 -27.00 -15.94 -4.89
N PRO A 182 -26.54 -16.14 -6.13
CA PRO A 182 -25.61 -15.21 -6.75
C PRO A 182 -26.25 -13.83 -6.80
N GLU A 183 -25.52 -12.82 -6.33
CA GLU A 183 -25.97 -11.42 -6.22
C GLU A 183 -26.30 -10.80 -7.58
N THR A 184 -25.70 -11.34 -8.64
CA THR A 184 -26.04 -11.04 -10.02
C THR A 184 -26.67 -12.26 -10.69
N LEU A 185 -27.95 -12.14 -11.05
CA LEU A 185 -28.55 -13.07 -12.00
C LEU A 185 -27.82 -12.87 -13.32
N ARG A 186 -27.13 -13.90 -13.83
CA ARG A 186 -26.59 -13.88 -15.19
C ARG A 186 -27.74 -13.48 -16.12
N SER A 187 -27.57 -12.42 -16.92
CA SER A 187 -28.62 -11.93 -17.82
C SER A 187 -29.14 -13.00 -18.80
N ASP A 188 -28.32 -14.02 -19.06
CA ASP A 188 -28.65 -15.15 -19.94
C ASP A 188 -29.39 -16.29 -19.21
N PHE A 189 -29.55 -16.19 -17.88
CA PHE A 189 -30.28 -17.15 -17.08
C PHE A 189 -31.78 -16.91 -17.23
N MET A 190 -32.36 -17.48 -18.29
CA MET A 190 -33.80 -17.59 -18.42
C MET A 190 -34.21 -18.91 -17.73
N PRO A 191 -34.79 -18.88 -16.51
CA PRO A 191 -35.21 -20.11 -15.84
C PRO A 191 -36.25 -20.79 -16.72
N ARG A 192 -35.86 -21.87 -17.39
CA ARG A 192 -36.78 -22.66 -18.19
C ARG A 192 -37.85 -23.21 -17.26
N THR A 193 -39.08 -23.32 -17.77
CA THR A 193 -40.16 -23.96 -17.03
C THR A 193 -39.68 -25.34 -16.56
N TRP A 194 -39.78 -25.63 -15.26
CA TRP A 194 -39.42 -26.94 -14.70
C TRP A 194 -40.17 -28.12 -15.35
N ARG A 195 -41.26 -27.83 -16.08
CA ARG A 195 -42.01 -28.80 -16.89
C ARG A 195 -41.38 -28.96 -18.26
N LYS A 196 -41.23 -30.22 -18.70
CA LYS A 196 -40.68 -30.61 -20.01
C LYS A 196 -41.57 -30.25 -21.21
N PHE A 197 -42.83 -29.89 -20.98
CA PHE A 197 -43.79 -29.55 -22.03
C PHE A 197 -44.64 -28.35 -21.60
N GLN A 198 -44.94 -27.47 -22.55
CA GLN A 198 -45.90 -26.38 -22.38
C GLN A 198 -47.29 -26.88 -22.79
N LEU A 199 -48.26 -26.80 -21.88
CA LEU A 199 -49.67 -26.89 -22.25
C LEU A 199 -50.05 -25.55 -22.90
N ILE A 200 -50.01 -25.49 -24.22
CA ILE A 200 -50.57 -24.38 -24.98
C ILE A 200 -52.08 -24.45 -24.79
N ARG A 201 -52.64 -23.54 -23.99
CA ARG A 201 -54.09 -23.36 -23.94
C ARG A 201 -54.52 -22.64 -25.21
N THR A 202 -55.28 -23.30 -26.07
CA THR A 202 -55.83 -22.73 -27.31
C THR A 202 -56.96 -21.72 -27.06
N SER A 203 -57.50 -21.66 -25.82
CA SER A 203 -58.42 -20.62 -25.41
C SER A 203 -57.68 -19.48 -24.71
N LEU A 204 -58.03 -18.24 -25.06
CA LEU A 204 -57.68 -17.06 -24.28
C LEU A 204 -58.03 -17.31 -22.82
N PRO A 205 -57.13 -17.02 -21.85
CA PRO A 205 -57.44 -17.19 -20.44
C PRO A 205 -58.66 -16.30 -20.15
N GLN A 206 -59.80 -16.92 -19.92
CA GLN A 206 -60.98 -16.21 -19.46
C GLN A 206 -60.66 -15.74 -18.04
N GLN A 207 -60.18 -14.51 -17.92
CA GLN A 207 -59.93 -13.86 -16.65
C GLN A 207 -61.27 -13.79 -15.93
N ARG A 208 -61.50 -14.71 -14.99
CA ARG A 208 -62.64 -14.63 -14.09
C ARG A 208 -62.35 -13.48 -13.13
N SER A 209 -62.86 -12.29 -13.46
CA SER A 209 -62.91 -11.19 -12.51
C SER A 209 -63.85 -11.60 -11.37
N PHE A 210 -63.29 -11.80 -10.18
CA PHE A 210 -64.09 -11.92 -8.97
C PHE A 210 -64.41 -10.50 -8.51
N ASN A 211 -65.64 -10.05 -8.78
CA ASN A 211 -66.15 -8.82 -8.18
C ASN A 211 -66.61 -9.18 -6.77
N PHE A 212 -65.77 -8.88 -5.77
CA PHE A 212 -66.18 -8.94 -4.38
C PHE A 212 -66.91 -7.63 -4.05
N HIS A 213 -68.23 -7.65 -4.09
CA HIS A 213 -69.01 -6.56 -3.52
C HIS A 213 -68.89 -6.62 -2.01
N LEU A 214 -68.33 -5.57 -1.41
CA LEU A 214 -68.28 -5.42 0.03
C LEU A 214 -69.69 -5.04 0.54
N PRO A 215 -70.16 -5.61 1.66
CA PRO A 215 -71.56 -5.53 2.08
C PRO A 215 -72.05 -4.13 2.49
N TRP A 216 -71.22 -3.09 2.40
CA TRP A 216 -71.56 -1.71 2.74
C TRP A 216 -71.52 -0.74 1.56
N GLU A 217 -71.31 -1.22 0.33
CA GLU A 217 -71.53 -0.41 -0.88
C GLU A 217 -72.97 -0.61 -1.39
N GLN A 218 -73.89 0.16 -0.81
CA GLN A 218 -75.19 0.51 -1.39
C GLN A 218 -75.37 2.02 -1.36
#